data_AF-A0A352Q1W0-F1
#
_entry.id   AF-A0A352Q1W0-F1
#
_cell.length_a   1.000
_cell.length_b   1.000
_cell.length_c   1.000
_cell.angle_alpha   90.00
_cell.angle_beta   90.00
_cell.angle_gamma   90.00
#
_symmetry.space_group_name_H-M   'P 1'
#
loop_
_entity.id
_entity.type
_entity.pdbx_description
1 polymer ?
#
loop_
_entity_poly.entity_id
_entity_poly.type
_entity_poly.pdbx_seq_one_letter_code
_entity_poly.pdbx_strand_id
1 'polypeptide(L)' 'MRRVALTALAGTSIEWFDFFIYGMAAALVFPAAFFPEDMPELVSLIAAFGTFAVGFIARPIGGMIFGHFGDRIGRKA' A
#
# COMPACT_ATOMS: atom_id res chain seq x y z
N MET A 1 5.63 -21.33 17.91
CA MET A 1 5.55 -21.34 16.44
C MET A 1 4.15 -21.07 15.90
N ARG A 2 3.11 -21.85 16.26
CA ARG A 2 1.72 -21.64 15.74
C ARG A 2 1.20 -20.19 15.87
N ARG A 3 1.33 -19.57 17.06
CA ARG A 3 0.90 -18.18 17.29
C ARG A 3 1.63 -17.17 16.39
N VAL A 4 2.94 -17.36 16.18
CA VAL A 4 3.78 -16.51 15.32
C VAL A 4 3.40 -16.66 13.86
N ALA A 5 3.16 -17.90 13.39
CA ALA A 5 2.72 -18.15 12.03
C ALA A 5 1.34 -17.52 11.74
N LEU A 6 0.39 -17.63 12.68
CA LEU A 6 -0.95 -17.04 12.52
C LEU A 6 -0.91 -15.51 12.53
N THR A 7 -0.07 -14.91 13.36
CA THR A 7 0.08 -13.44 13.39
C THR A 7 0.76 -12.91 12.14
N ALA A 8 1.79 -13.60 11.64
CA ALA A 8 2.41 -13.28 10.36
C ALA A 8 1.41 -13.38 9.20
N LEU A 9 0.66 -14.49 9.13
CA LEU A 9 -0.38 -14.69 8.11
C LEU A 9 -1.44 -13.59 8.16
N ALA A 10 -1.98 -13.30 9.35
CA ALA A 10 -3.00 -12.26 9.51
C ALA A 10 -2.48 -10.88 9.07
N GLY A 11 -1.25 -10.53 9.44
CA GLY A 11 -0.61 -9.29 9.01
C GLY A 11 -0.49 -9.20 7.49
N THR A 12 0.07 -10.25 6.86
CA THR A 12 0.21 -10.32 5.40
C THR A 12 -1.15 -10.24 4.71
N SER A 13 -2.18 -10.93 5.23
CA SER A 13 -3.53 -10.89 4.65
C SER A 13 -4.13 -9.49 4.70
N ILE A 14 -3.99 -8.77 5.82
CA ILE A 14 -4.49 -7.39 5.95
C ILE A 14 -3.77 -6.46 4.97
N GLU A 15 -2.45 -6.60 4.86
CA GLU A 15 -1.65 -5.80 3.94
C GLU A 15 -2.09 -6.01 2.48
N TRP A 16 -2.32 -7.26 2.06
CA TRP A 16 -2.86 -7.54 0.73
C TRP A 16 -4.27 -7.03 0.54
N PHE A 17 -5.14 -7.18 1.54
CA PHE A 17 -6.52 -6.71 1.47
C PHE A 17 -6.57 -5.19 1.21
N ASP A 18 -5.78 -4.41 1.94
CA ASP A 18 -5.69 -2.96 1.76
C ASP A 18 -5.17 -2.61 0.36
N PHE A 19 -4.10 -3.26 -0.10
CA PHE A 19 -3.55 -3.04 -1.45
C PHE A 19 -4.56 -3.37 -2.56
N PHE A 20 -5.33 -4.44 -2.43
CA PHE A 20 -6.34 -4.80 -3.42
C PHE A 20 -7.47 -3.78 -3.49
N ILE A 21 -8.02 -3.40 -2.33
CA ILE A 21 -9.12 -2.43 -2.30
C ILE A 21 -8.66 -1.06 -2.78
N TYR A 22 -7.47 -0.61 -2.37
CA TYR A 22 -6.91 0.65 -2.87
C TYR A 22 -6.69 0.60 -4.38
N GLY A 23 -6.12 -0.49 -4.91
CA GLY A 23 -5.91 -0.66 -6.33
C GLY A 23 -7.21 -0.67 -7.15
N MET A 24 -8.25 -1.34 -6.64
CA MET A 24 -9.58 -1.30 -7.25
C MET A 24 -10.20 0.11 -7.20
N ALA A 25 -10.07 0.80 -6.08
CA ALA A 25 -10.54 2.17 -5.94
C ALA A 25 -9.77 3.14 -6.85
N ALA A 26 -8.46 2.95 -7.03
CA ALA A 26 -7.65 3.71 -7.99
C ALA A 26 -8.11 3.52 -9.44
N ALA A 27 -8.58 2.32 -9.80
CA ALA A 27 -9.10 2.04 -11.12
C ALA A 27 -10.52 2.57 -11.34
N LEU A 28 -11.40 2.46 -10.34
CA LEU A 28 -12.84 2.61 -10.52
C LEU A 28 -13.44 3.88 -9.89
N VAL A 29 -12.78 4.47 -8.89
CA VAL A 29 -13.36 5.52 -8.04
C VAL A 29 -12.53 6.80 -8.08
N PHE A 30 -11.21 6.70 -7.87
CA PHE A 30 -10.35 7.88 -7.70
C PHE A 30 -10.30 8.83 -8.90
N PRO A 31 -10.31 8.37 -10.17
CA PRO A 31 -10.29 9.25 -11.34
C PRO A 31 -11.43 10.27 -11.32
N ALA A 32 -12.63 9.85 -10.90
CA ALA A 32 -13.81 10.71 -10.82
C ALA A 32 -14.00 11.39 -9.45
N ALA A 33 -13.50 10.78 -8.37
CA ALA A 33 -13.71 11.29 -7.01
C ALA A 33 -12.73 12.40 -6.62
N PHE A 34 -11.52 12.41 -7.18
CA PHE A 34 -10.43 13.29 -6.71
C PHE A 34 -9.83 14.21 -7.78
N PHE A 35 -10.13 14.01 -9.06
CA PHE A 35 -9.60 14.83 -10.15
C PHE A 35 -10.69 15.70 -10.80
N PRO A 36 -10.34 16.86 -11.39
CA PRO A 36 -11.30 17.73 -12.06
C PRO A 36 -12.03 17.05 -13.23
N GLU A 37 -13.30 17.40 -13.44
CA GLU A 37 -14.13 16.83 -14.52
C GLU A 37 -13.63 17.18 -15.93
N ASP A 38 -12.89 18.28 -16.08
CA ASP A 38 -12.29 18.73 -17.33
C ASP A 38 -10.91 18.11 -17.62
N MET A 39 -10.36 17.33 -16.67
CA MET A 39 -9.13 16.58 -16.89
C MET A 39 -9.37 15.40 -17.86
N PRO A 40 -8.49 15.17 -18.87
CA PRO A 40 -8.63 14.01 -19.73
C PRO A 40 -8.66 12.70 -18.92
N GLU A 41 -9.59 11.80 -19.23
CA GLU A 41 -9.86 10.57 -18.49
C GLU A 41 -8.60 9.69 -18.31
N LEU A 42 -7.78 9.58 -19.35
CA LEU A 42 -6.52 8.83 -19.27
C LEU A 42 -5.54 9.46 -18.27
N VAL A 43 -5.50 10.79 -18.18
CA VAL A 43 -4.59 11.50 -17.28
C VAL A 43 -5.03 11.35 -15.83
N SER A 44 -6.33 11.45 -15.54
CA SER A 44 -6.86 11.21 -14.19
C SER A 44 -6.67 9.77 -13.75
N LEU A 45 -6.82 8.79 -14.65
CA LEU A 45 -6.53 7.39 -14.38
C LEU A 45 -5.05 7.14 -14.10
N ILE A 46 -4.15 7.69 -14.91
CA ILE A 46 -2.70 7.60 -14.67
C ILE A 46 -2.33 8.25 -13.33
N ALA A 47 -2.91 9.40 -13.01
CA ALA A 47 -2.66 10.08 -11.73
C ALA A 47 -3.17 9.25 -10.54
N ALA A 48 -4.36 8.64 -10.65
CA ALA A 48 -4.91 7.72 -9.65
C ALA A 48 -4.03 6.48 -9.44
N PHE A 49 -3.56 5.84 -10.50
CA PHE A 49 -2.58 4.75 -10.37
C PHE A 49 -1.22 5.24 -9.89
N GLY A 50 -0.87 6.50 -10.17
CA GLY A 50 0.31 7.16 -9.64
C GLY A 50 0.30 7.19 -8.11
N THR A 51 -0.83 7.54 -7.48
CA THR A 51 -0.94 7.50 -6.01
C THR A 51 -0.84 6.07 -5.48
N PHE A 52 -1.40 5.09 -6.17
CA PHE A 52 -1.24 3.68 -5.82
C PHE A 52 0.23 3.23 -5.91
N ALA A 53 0.95 3.66 -6.95
CA ALA A 53 2.36 3.35 -7.16
C ALA A 53 3.27 3.89 -6.04
N VAL A 54 2.91 5.01 -5.41
CA VAL A 54 3.66 5.54 -4.24
C VAL A 54 3.74 4.51 -3.11
N GLY A 55 2.68 3.71 -2.89
CA GLY A 55 2.68 2.63 -1.89
C GLY A 55 3.75 1.57 -2.14
N PHE A 56 4.06 1.29 -3.42
CA PHE A 56 5.12 0.34 -3.79
C PHE A 56 6.52 0.88 -3.53
N ILE A 57 6.71 2.20 -3.54
CA ILE A 57 7.97 2.86 -3.20
C ILE A 57 8.11 3.01 -1.68
N ALA A 58 7.01 3.33 -1.00
CA ALA A 58 6.96 3.45 0.45
C ALA A 58 7.34 2.12 1.15
N ARG A 59 6.99 0.97 0.57
CA ARG A 59 7.32 -0.36 1.11
C ARG A 59 8.83 -0.64 1.25
N PRO A 60 9.67 -0.53 0.20
CA PRO A 60 11.12 -0.64 0.33
C PRO A 60 11.71 0.35 1.33
N ILE A 61 11.22 1.60 1.32
CA ILE A 61 11.70 2.64 2.24
C ILE A 61 11.37 2.25 3.69
N GLY A 62 10.12 1.88 3.95
CA GLY A 62 9.68 1.38 5.24
C GLY A 62 10.45 0.14 5.67
N GLY A 63 10.68 -0.81 4.76
CA GLY A 63 11.47 -2.01 5.03
C GLY A 63 12.92 -1.69 5.42
N MET A 64 13.55 -0.70 4.76
CA MET A 64 14.89 -0.25 5.12
C MET A 64 14.92 0.41 6.51
N ILE A 65 13.97 1.29 6.80
CA ILE A 65 13.88 2.01 8.07
C ILE A 65 13.51 1.05 9.21
N PHE A 66 12.37 0.38 9.12
CA PHE A 66 11.86 -0.53 10.16
C PHE A 66 12.68 -1.81 10.24
N GLY A 67 13.33 -2.25 9.16
CA GLY A 67 14.32 -3.33 9.19
C GLY A 67 15.54 -2.94 10.01
N HIS A 68 16.11 -1.76 9.77
CA HIS A 68 17.23 -1.24 10.56
C HIS A 68 16.90 -1.14 12.06
N PHE A 69 15.72 -0.62 12.40
CA PHE A 69 15.27 -0.58 13.80
C PHE A 69 15.00 -1.97 14.37
N GLY A 70 14.41 -2.87 13.58
CA GLY A 70 14.15 -4.26 13.96
C GLY A 70 15.44 -5.04 14.26
N ASP A 71 16.52 -4.74 13.55
CA ASP A 71 17.85 -5.34 13.78
C ASP A 71 18.54 -4.77 15.03
N ARG A 72 18.26 -3.51 15.41
CA ARG A 72 18.88 -2.85 16.58
C ARG A 72 18.12 -3.03 17.88
N ILE A 73 16.80 -2.90 17.86
CA ILE A 73 15.92 -2.89 19.05
C ILE A 73 15.27 -4.27 19.27
N GLY A 74 15.23 -5.09 18.22
CA GLY A 74 14.61 -6.42 18.24
C GLY A 74 13.18 -6.39 17.72
N ARG A 75 12.80 -7.41 16.94
CA ARG A 75 11.53 -7.49 16.19
C ARG A 75 10.23 -7.56 17.03
N LYS A 76 10.35 -7.52 18.36
CA LYS A 76 9.22 -7.65 19.30
C LYS A 76 9.16 -6.51 20.33
N ALA A 77 10.13 -5.60 20.28
CA ALA A 77 10.29 -4.54 21.26
C ALA A 77 9.34 -3.37 20.99
#